data_AF-A0A1C5Y8A9-F1
#
_entry.id   AF-A0A1C5Y8A9-F1
#
_cell.length_a   1.000
_cell.length_b   1.000
_cell.length_c   1.000
_cell.angle_alpha   90.00
_cell.angle_beta   90.00
_cell.angle_gamma   90.00
#
_symmetry.space_group_name_H-M   'P 1'
#
loop_
_entity.id
_entity.type
_entity.pdbx_description
1 polymer ?
#
loop_
_entity_poly.entity_id
_entity_poly.type
_entity_poly.pdbx_seq_one_letter_code
_entity_poly.pdbx_strand_id
1 'polypeptide(L)'
;MKGYLDAKELESYKKEDLQELAKQLGVDAEGTKKEIATRCAAVEVDIPDESELTEEDKRAAEEAAAEAAAKAEEEEAATELVKVKAQRRFLDKELNQIKDTGDEYAVSRERAAVLEEAGVAAVIEE
;
A
#
# COMPACT_ATOMS: atom_id res chain seq x y z
N MET A 1 23.26 -19.98 -9.96
CA MET A 1 23.92 -19.50 -11.18
C MET A 1 24.12 -17.99 -11.03
N LYS A 2 25.19 -17.38 -11.52
CA LYS A 2 25.27 -15.91 -11.45
C LYS A 2 24.36 -15.31 -12.51
N GLY A 3 23.38 -14.51 -12.10
CA GLY A 3 22.37 -13.95 -12.97
C GLY A 3 22.27 -12.43 -12.83
N TYR A 4 21.79 -11.79 -13.88
CA TYR A 4 21.55 -10.35 -13.91
C TYR A 4 20.05 -10.11 -13.75
N LEU A 5 19.69 -9.08 -13.00
CA LEU A 5 18.29 -8.67 -12.88
C LEU A 5 17.84 -7.98 -14.17
N ASP A 6 16.65 -8.31 -14.65
CA ASP A 6 16.09 -7.71 -15.86
C ASP A 6 15.73 -6.24 -15.63
N ALA A 7 16.42 -5.34 -16.34
CA ALA A 7 16.18 -3.90 -16.23
C ALA A 7 14.72 -3.51 -16.51
N LYS A 8 14.02 -4.26 -17.37
CA LYS A 8 12.61 -4.04 -17.70
C LYS A 8 11.67 -4.36 -16.53
N GLU A 9 12.01 -5.38 -15.74
CA GLU A 9 11.27 -5.74 -14.53
C GLU A 9 11.52 -4.70 -13.44
N LEU A 10 12.78 -4.29 -13.28
CA LEU A 10 13.16 -3.21 -12.37
C LEU A 10 12.52 -1.86 -12.74
N GLU A 11 12.31 -1.57 -14.03
CA GLU A 11 11.55 -0.39 -14.48
C GLU A 11 10.07 -0.44 -14.07
N SER A 12 9.54 -1.59 -13.65
CA SER A 12 8.18 -1.74 -13.14
C SER A 12 8.11 -1.52 -11.61
N TYR A 13 9.18 -1.81 -10.87
CA TYR A 13 9.24 -1.66 -9.40
C TYR A 13 9.13 -0.21 -8.90
N LYS A 14 8.62 0.02 -7.69
CA LYS A 14 8.50 1.40 -7.18
C LYS A 14 9.89 1.97 -6.93
N LYS A 15 9.98 3.30 -6.88
CA LYS A 15 11.27 3.97 -6.63
C LYS A 15 11.86 3.54 -5.28
N GLU A 16 11.03 3.41 -4.26
CA GLU A 16 11.44 2.94 -2.93
C GLU A 16 12.01 1.51 -2.99
N ASP A 17 11.32 0.59 -3.67
CA ASP A 17 11.77 -0.80 -3.84
C ASP A 17 13.13 -0.86 -4.54
N LEU A 18 13.33 -0.06 -5.59
CA LEU A 18 14.62 0.00 -6.28
C LEU A 18 15.72 0.61 -5.42
N GLN A 19 15.40 1.57 -4.56
CA GLN A 19 16.38 2.16 -3.64
C GLN A 19 16.77 1.18 -2.54
N GLU A 20 15.84 0.36 -2.07
CA GLU A 20 16.12 -0.71 -1.12
C GLU A 20 16.97 -1.80 -1.75
N LEU A 21 16.58 -2.26 -2.94
CA LEU A 21 17.35 -3.20 -3.74
C LEU A 21 18.77 -2.67 -3.99
N ALA A 22 18.90 -1.39 -4.36
CA ALA A 22 20.20 -0.76 -4.56
C ALA A 22 21.06 -0.83 -3.28
N LYS A 23 20.50 -0.54 -2.11
CA LYS A 23 21.21 -0.66 -0.83
C LYS A 23 21.61 -2.10 -0.49
N GLN A 24 20.72 -3.06 -0.73
CA GLN A 24 21.00 -4.49 -0.52
C GLN A 24 22.13 -4.99 -1.43
N LEU A 25 22.15 -4.51 -2.67
CA LEU A 25 23.18 -4.79 -3.66
C LEU A 25 24.47 -3.96 -3.46
N GLY A 26 24.45 -3.00 -2.53
CA GLY A 26 25.58 -2.10 -2.29
C GLY A 26 25.85 -1.11 -3.43
N VAL A 27 24.83 -0.80 -4.25
CA VAL A 27 24.92 0.17 -5.34
C VAL A 27 24.26 1.50 -5.01
N ASP A 28 24.64 2.52 -5.77
CA ASP A 28 24.17 3.88 -5.60
C ASP A 28 22.67 4.03 -5.87
N ALA A 29 21.94 4.43 -4.83
CA ALA A 29 20.48 4.60 -4.84
C ALA A 29 20.04 6.05 -5.19
N GLU A 30 20.98 6.91 -5.60
CA GLU A 30 20.69 8.29 -5.99
C GLU A 30 20.28 8.39 -7.46
N GLY A 31 19.33 9.29 -7.75
CA GLY A 31 18.87 9.56 -9.11
C GLY A 31 17.43 9.11 -9.39
N THR A 32 17.11 8.99 -10.68
CA THR A 32 15.78 8.59 -11.15
C THR A 32 15.59 7.07 -11.09
N LYS A 33 14.33 6.62 -11.03
CA LYS A 33 13.95 5.20 -10.99
C LYS A 33 14.67 4.36 -12.05
N LYS A 34 14.79 4.89 -13.28
CA LYS A 34 15.47 4.22 -14.40
C LYS A 34 16.98 4.09 -14.21
N GLU A 35 17.61 5.11 -13.64
CA GLU A 35 19.05 5.10 -13.36
C GLU A 35 19.37 4.05 -12.30
N ILE A 36 18.57 3.98 -11.24
CA ILE A 36 18.73 2.99 -10.17
C ILE A 36 18.46 1.58 -10.71
N ALA A 37 17.37 1.38 -11.48
CA ALA A 37 17.07 0.10 -12.13
C ALA A 37 18.22 -0.39 -13.01
N THR A 38 18.81 0.49 -13.82
CA THR A 38 19.93 0.14 -14.70
C THR A 38 21.18 -0.25 -13.90
N ARG A 39 21.46 0.45 -12.79
CA ARG A 39 22.58 0.12 -11.91
C ARG A 39 22.37 -1.21 -11.19
N CYS A 40 21.17 -1.48 -10.68
CA CYS A 40 20.82 -2.75 -10.05
C CYS A 40 20.84 -3.92 -11.05
N ALA A 41 20.38 -3.71 -12.29
CA ALA A 41 20.44 -4.70 -13.37
C ALA A 41 21.87 -5.12 -13.73
N ALA A 42 22.82 -4.20 -13.60
CA ALA A 42 24.23 -4.47 -13.88
C ALA A 42 24.95 -5.19 -12.73
N VAL A 43 24.31 -5.34 -11.56
CA VAL A 43 24.89 -6.08 -10.44
C VAL A 43 24.73 -7.57 -10.68
N GLU A 44 25.84 -8.28 -10.67
CA GLU A 44 25.89 -9.73 -10.70
C GLU A 44 25.41 -10.27 -9.34
N VAL A 45 24.17 -10.75 -9.28
CA VAL A 45 23.61 -11.43 -8.10
C VAL A 45 23.73 -12.94 -8.28
N ASP A 46 23.96 -13.64 -7.16
CA ASP A 46 23.90 -15.09 -7.12
C ASP A 46 22.41 -15.50 -7.15
N ILE A 47 21.88 -15.74 -8.35
CA ILE A 47 20.50 -16.17 -8.55
C ILE A 47 20.49 -17.71 -8.45
N PRO A 48 19.85 -18.32 -7.44
CA PRO A 48 19.71 -19.77 -7.42
C PRO A 48 18.96 -20.23 -8.68
N ASP A 49 19.45 -21.32 -9.29
CA ASP A 49 18.99 -21.87 -10.56
C ASP A 49 17.50 -22.26 -10.47
N GLU A 50 16.68 -21.90 -11.46
CA GLU A 50 15.23 -22.17 -11.53
C GLU A 50 14.84 -23.66 -11.53
N SER A 51 15.81 -24.59 -11.48
CA SER A 51 15.59 -26.03 -11.60
C SER A 51 15.48 -26.81 -10.27
N GLU A 52 15.51 -26.14 -9.11
CA GLU A 52 15.27 -26.76 -7.78
C GLU A 52 14.29 -26.00 -6.86
N LEU A 53 13.32 -25.27 -7.42
CA LEU A 53 12.18 -24.77 -6.64
C LEU A 53 11.05 -25.81 -6.62
N THR A 54 11.14 -26.72 -5.65
CA THR A 54 10.04 -27.61 -5.24
C THR A 54 8.84 -26.75 -4.81
N GLU A 55 7.80 -26.72 -5.65
CA GLU A 55 6.35 -26.51 -5.39
C GLU A 55 5.84 -25.64 -4.22
N GLU A 56 6.64 -24.80 -3.56
CA GLU A 56 6.23 -23.96 -2.43
C GLU A 56 6.30 -22.45 -2.71
N ASP A 57 6.68 -22.05 -3.94
CA ASP A 57 6.80 -20.62 -4.33
C ASP A 57 6.03 -20.28 -5.63
N LYS A 58 4.98 -21.05 -5.93
CA LYS A 58 4.15 -20.88 -7.14
C LYS A 58 2.77 -20.28 -6.83
N ARG A 59 2.72 -19.25 -5.99
CA ARG A 59 1.46 -18.54 -5.67
C ARG A 59 1.54 -17.01 -5.65
N ALA A 60 2.62 -16.38 -6.14
CA ALA A 60 2.78 -14.93 -6.07
C ALA A 60 2.85 -14.22 -7.44
N ALA A 61 2.31 -14.81 -8.51
CA ALA A 61 2.46 -14.26 -9.87
C ALA A 61 1.18 -14.02 -10.67
N GLU A 62 -0.03 -14.14 -10.10
CA GLU A 62 -1.28 -14.01 -10.89
C GLU A 62 -2.42 -13.24 -10.20
N GLU A 63 -2.12 -12.13 -9.52
CA GLU A 63 -3.17 -11.19 -9.09
C GLU A 63 -2.67 -9.74 -9.15
N ALA A 64 -2.37 -9.26 -10.37
CA ALA A 64 -1.93 -7.89 -10.62
C ALA A 64 -2.63 -7.27 -11.84
N ALA A 65 -3.97 -7.36 -11.90
CA ALA A 65 -4.75 -6.74 -12.96
C ALA A 65 -6.11 -6.14 -12.56
N ALA A 66 -6.39 -5.93 -11.27
CA ALA A 66 -7.58 -5.18 -10.86
C ALA A 66 -7.31 -4.38 -9.58
N GLU A 67 -7.91 -3.19 -9.52
CA GLU A 67 -7.99 -2.27 -8.38
C GLU A 67 -6.80 -1.35 -8.09
N ALA A 68 -6.75 -0.32 -8.92
CA ALA A 68 -6.46 1.02 -8.44
C ALA A 68 -7.52 1.48 -7.42
N ALA A 69 -7.26 1.35 -6.12
CA ALA A 69 -7.65 2.28 -5.03
C ALA A 69 -7.60 1.61 -3.64
N ALA A 70 -6.48 1.71 -2.92
CA ALA A 70 -6.48 1.91 -1.47
C ALA A 70 -5.04 2.01 -0.95
N LYS A 71 -4.74 3.12 -0.28
CA LYS A 71 -3.57 3.25 0.59
C LYS A 71 -3.83 2.40 1.83
N ALA A 72 -3.19 1.24 1.92
CA ALA A 72 -3.15 0.39 3.10
C ALA A 72 -1.93 0.75 3.95
N GLU A 73 -2.06 1.78 4.78
CA GLU A 73 -1.21 1.99 5.95
C GLU A 73 -2.15 2.04 7.15
N GLU A 74 -2.79 0.92 7.51
CA GLU A 74 -3.50 0.69 8.78
C GLU A 74 -4.00 -0.78 8.89
N GLU A 75 -3.15 -1.76 8.62
CA GLU A 75 -3.50 -3.19 8.78
C GLU A 75 -3.28 -3.71 10.21
N GLU A 76 -3.90 -3.02 11.20
CA GLU A 76 -4.25 -3.65 12.49
C GLU A 76 -5.60 -3.15 13.06
N ALA A 77 -6.25 -2.13 12.46
CA ALA A 77 -7.53 -1.58 12.92
C ALA A 77 -8.69 -1.69 11.90
N ALA A 78 -8.44 -2.24 10.71
CA ALA A 78 -9.42 -2.29 9.61
C ALA A 78 -10.57 -3.30 9.80
N THR A 79 -10.52 -4.16 10.82
CA THR A 79 -11.59 -5.16 11.07
C THR A 79 -12.80 -4.62 11.83
N GLU A 80 -12.76 -3.39 12.36
CA GLU A 80 -13.84 -2.82 13.19
C GLU A 80 -14.29 -1.41 12.79
N LEU A 81 -13.96 -0.96 11.57
CA LEU A 81 -14.45 0.33 11.06
C LEU A 81 -15.92 0.22 10.64
N VAL A 82 -16.74 1.13 11.15
CA VAL A 82 -18.17 1.27 10.88
C VAL A 82 -18.40 2.46 9.96
N LYS A 83 -19.26 2.30 8.96
CA LYS A 83 -19.66 3.41 8.09
C LYS A 83 -20.65 4.32 8.81
N VAL A 84 -20.40 5.62 8.76
CA VAL A 84 -21.27 6.66 9.31
C VAL A 84 -21.58 7.70 8.25
N LYS A 85 -22.73 8.36 8.40
CA LYS A 85 -23.18 9.46 7.56
C LYS A 85 -23.33 10.74 8.38
N ALA A 86 -22.63 11.79 7.98
CA ALA A 86 -22.74 13.10 8.62
C ALA A 86 -24.16 13.66 8.49
N GLN A 87 -24.78 14.03 9.62
CA GLN A 87 -26.12 14.63 9.67
C GLN A 87 -26.07 16.15 9.53
N ARG A 88 -24.95 16.76 9.89
CA ARG A 88 -24.71 18.20 9.80
C ARG A 88 -23.25 18.46 9.54
N ARG A 89 -22.93 19.64 9.01
CA ARG A 89 -21.54 20.07 8.84
C ARG A 89 -20.82 20.14 10.20
N PHE A 90 -19.69 19.45 10.34
CA PHE A 90 -18.85 19.50 11.54
C PHE A 90 -17.37 19.35 11.20
N LEU A 91 -16.50 19.88 12.06
CA LEU A 91 -15.05 19.66 11.96
C LEU A 91 -14.72 18.40 12.75
N ASP A 92 -14.32 17.35 12.06
CA ASP A 92 -13.73 16.19 12.71
C ASP A 92 -12.33 16.56 13.19
N LYS A 93 -12.17 16.67 14.52
CA LYS A 93 -10.91 17.06 15.16
C LYS A 93 -9.83 15.98 15.08
N GLU A 94 -10.21 14.73 14.85
CA GLU A 94 -9.31 13.59 14.80
C GLU A 94 -8.72 13.47 13.40
N LEU A 95 -9.57 13.61 12.39
CA LEU A 95 -9.20 13.62 10.98
C LEU A 95 -8.76 14.99 10.47
N ASN A 96 -8.89 16.04 11.29
CA ASN A 96 -8.70 17.45 10.94
C ASN A 96 -9.37 17.83 9.61
N GLN A 97 -10.59 17.34 9.42
CA GLN A 97 -11.35 17.45 8.17
C GLN A 97 -12.76 17.96 8.45
N ILE A 98 -13.24 18.85 7.58
CA ILE A 98 -14.64 19.25 7.61
C ILE A 98 -15.44 18.16 6.91
N LYS A 99 -16.45 17.62 7.59
CA LYS A 99 -17.47 16.76 6.99
C LYS A 99 -18.70 17.61 6.75
N ASP A 100 -19.25 17.57 5.55
CA ASP A 100 -20.48 18.23 5.16
C ASP A 100 -21.68 17.27 5.37
N THR A 101 -22.88 17.85 5.40
CA THR A 101 -24.11 17.07 5.59
C THR A 101 -24.28 16.06 4.46
N GLY A 102 -24.44 14.79 4.80
CA GLY A 102 -24.62 13.69 3.87
C GLY A 102 -23.32 12.96 3.50
N ASP A 103 -22.16 13.42 3.94
CA ASP A 103 -20.88 12.75 3.70
C ASP A 103 -20.82 11.40 4.42
N GLU A 104 -20.41 10.37 3.68
CA GLU A 104 -20.26 8.99 4.16
C GLU A 104 -18.78 8.67 4.33
N TYR A 105 -18.41 8.14 5.50
CA TYR A 105 -17.02 7.83 5.83
C TYR A 105 -16.95 6.71 6.87
N ALA A 106 -15.81 6.03 6.93
CA ALA A 106 -15.57 4.95 7.89
C ALA A 106 -14.85 5.50 9.12
N VAL A 107 -15.29 5.08 10.30
CA VAL A 107 -14.69 5.40 11.61
C VAL A 107 -14.71 4.19 12.52
N SER A 108 -13.91 4.17 13.58
CA SER A 108 -14.00 3.10 14.58
C SER A 108 -15.38 3.05 15.24
N ARG A 109 -15.80 1.87 15.73
CA ARG A 109 -17.08 1.69 16.44
C ARG A 109 -17.27 2.66 17.62
N GLU A 110 -16.20 2.90 18.39
CA GLU A 110 -16.22 3.86 19.50
C GLU A 110 -16.47 5.28 18.99
N ARG A 111 -15.82 5.66 17.90
CA ARG A 111 -16.01 6.98 17.29
C ARG A 111 -17.40 7.14 16.70
N ALA A 112 -17.94 6.10 16.06
CA ALA A 112 -19.30 6.10 15.54
C ALA A 112 -20.32 6.40 16.66
N ALA A 113 -20.19 5.75 17.82
CA ALA A 113 -21.04 6.02 18.98
C ALA A 113 -20.91 7.47 19.49
N VAL A 114 -19.69 8.02 19.54
CA VAL A 114 -19.46 9.43 19.93
C VAL A 114 -20.11 10.40 18.95
N LEU A 115 -20.01 10.13 17.65
CA LEU A 115 -20.61 10.97 16.62
C LEU A 115 -22.14 10.92 16.62
N GLU A 116 -22.71 9.75 16.93
CA GLU A 116 -24.14 9.52 17.08
C GLU A 116 -24.69 10.21 18.33
N GLU A 117 -24.03 10.06 19.48
CA GLU A 117 -24.37 10.76 20.72
C GLU A 117 -24.33 12.28 20.54
N ALA A 118 -23.33 12.79 19.82
CA ALA A 118 -23.20 14.22 19.51
C ALA A 118 -24.18 14.71 18.42
N GLY A 119 -24.97 13.81 17.81
CA GLY A 119 -25.88 14.12 16.72
C GLY A 119 -25.19 14.80 15.53
N VAL A 120 -23.94 14.43 15.25
CA VAL A 120 -23.16 14.96 14.11
C VAL A 120 -23.11 13.98 12.95
N ALA A 121 -23.12 12.68 13.23
CA ALA A 121 -23.22 11.61 12.23
C ALA A 121 -24.04 10.45 12.79
N ALA A 122 -24.62 9.63 11.94
CA ALA A 122 -25.32 8.40 12.32
C ALA A 122 -24.71 7.19 11.63
N VAL A 123 -24.74 6.04 12.29
CA VAL A 123 -24.29 4.79 11.69
C VAL A 123 -25.19 4.42 10.53
N ILE A 124 -24.58 4.07 9.41
CA ILE A 124 -25.22 3.48 8.23
C ILE A 124 -24.78 2.01 8.16
N GLU A 125 -25.41 1.16 8.98
CA GLU A 125 -25.33 -0.29 8.78
C GLU A 125 -26.10 -0.62 7.48
N GLU A 126 -25.46 -1.34 6.56
CA GLU A 126 -26.09 -1.88 5.34
C GLU A 126 -26.70 -3.27 5.61
#